data_AF-A0A101IWA5-F1
#
_entry.id   AF-A0A101IWA5-F1
#
_cell.length_a   1.000
_cell.length_b   1.000
_cell.length_c   1.000
_cell.angle_alpha   90.00
_cell.angle_beta   90.00
_cell.angle_gamma   90.00
#
_symmetry.space_group_name_H-M   'P 1'
#
loop_
_entity.id
_entity.type
_entity.pdbx_description
1 polymer ?
#
loop_
_entity_poly.entity_id
_entity_poly.type
_entity_poly.pdbx_seq_one_letter_code
_entity_poly.pdbx_strand_id
1 'polypeptide(L)'
;GIAVGFAAISAIGQGIAASAGIATTSEREEMFGKGLVFSVIPETQAIYGLLVAILIMAFTGIITRDVTATAAAGLACIGSGFAVGLAGLSAIGQGMTAAAGIGAVARRPESMGQALVFAVMAETFAIFGLLVAILIMFGIGLFGGL
;
A
#
# COMPACT_ATOMS: atom_id res chain seq x y z
N GLY A 1 -1.26 -10.29 -10.90
CA GLY A 1 -1.67 -11.34 -9.94
C GLY A 1 -1.04 -11.11 -8.59
N ILE A 2 0.20 -11.56 -8.38
CA ILE A 2 0.92 -11.51 -7.09
C ILE A 2 0.99 -10.10 -6.50
N ALA A 3 1.32 -9.09 -7.32
CA ALA A 3 1.41 -7.69 -6.90
C ALA A 3 0.13 -7.21 -6.17
N VAL A 4 -1.04 -7.34 -6.81
CA VAL A 4 -2.32 -6.93 -6.23
C VAL A 4 -2.79 -7.90 -5.14
N GLY A 5 -2.68 -9.21 -5.39
CA GLY A 5 -3.21 -10.22 -4.48
C GLY A 5 -2.56 -10.18 -3.10
N PHE A 6 -1.24 -9.99 -3.03
CA PHE A 6 -0.55 -9.87 -1.74
C PHE A 6 -0.67 -8.46 -1.16
N ALA A 7 -0.65 -7.41 -2.00
CA ALA A 7 -0.87 -6.06 -1.51
C ALA A 7 -2.28 -5.88 -0.90
N ALA A 8 -3.27 -6.67 -1.32
CA ALA A 8 -4.62 -6.69 -0.73
C ALA A 8 -4.65 -7.14 0.74
N ILE A 9 -3.58 -7.78 1.25
CA ILE A 9 -3.45 -8.09 2.68
C ILE A 9 -3.43 -6.80 3.53
N SER A 10 -3.10 -5.65 2.93
CA SER A 10 -3.23 -4.33 3.56
C SER A 10 -4.63 -4.00 4.09
N ALA A 11 -5.67 -4.65 3.58
CA ALA A 11 -7.03 -4.57 4.10
C ALA A 11 -7.12 -4.92 5.59
N ILE A 12 -6.21 -5.75 6.12
CA ILE A 12 -6.11 -6.05 7.55
C ILE A 12 -5.76 -4.78 8.34
N GLY A 13 -4.75 -4.04 7.89
CA GLY A 13 -4.34 -2.77 8.51
C GLY A 13 -5.44 -1.73 8.48
N GLN A 14 -6.07 -1.58 7.32
CA GLN A 14 -7.23 -0.68 7.15
C GLN A 14 -8.39 -1.10 8.05
N GLY A 15 -8.69 -2.39 8.17
CA GLY A 15 -9.73 -2.92 9.06
C GLY A 15 -9.48 -2.63 10.54
N ILE A 16 -8.22 -2.71 10.99
CA ILE A 16 -7.81 -2.37 12.36
C ILE A 16 -8.07 -0.88 12.64
N ALA A 17 -7.61 0.01 11.75
CA ALA A 17 -7.81 1.45 11.89
C ALA A 17 -9.30 1.83 11.79
N ALA A 18 -10.03 1.27 10.82
CA ALA A 18 -11.45 1.52 10.63
C ALA A 18 -12.30 1.07 11.82
N SER A 19 -11.96 -0.06 12.46
CA SER A 19 -12.65 -0.54 13.66
C SER A 19 -12.52 0.45 14.82
N ALA A 20 -11.33 1.02 15.03
CA ALA A 20 -11.13 2.09 16.01
C ALA A 20 -11.86 3.39 15.62
N GLY A 21 -11.92 3.70 14.32
CA GLY A 21 -12.70 4.80 13.77
C GLY A 21 -14.19 4.66 14.10
N ILE A 22 -14.78 3.47 13.89
CA ILE A 22 -16.17 3.17 14.22
C ILE A 22 -16.42 3.38 15.72
N ALA A 23 -15.56 2.80 16.57
CA ALA A 23 -15.70 2.87 18.02
C ALA A 23 -15.65 4.31 18.57
N THR A 24 -14.82 5.17 17.97
CA THR A 24 -14.73 6.58 18.40
C THR A 24 -15.82 7.45 17.78
N THR A 25 -16.28 7.12 16.57
CA THR A 25 -17.37 7.82 15.89
C THR A 25 -18.72 7.55 16.55
N SER A 26 -18.95 6.34 17.05
CA SER A 26 -20.20 5.99 17.77
C SER A 26 -20.38 6.80 19.06
N GLU A 27 -19.28 7.21 19.68
CA GLU A 27 -19.30 8.08 20.86
C GLU A 27 -19.35 9.57 20.49
N ARG A 28 -18.64 9.96 19.41
CA ARG A 28 -18.49 11.35 18.97
C ARG A 28 -18.47 11.44 17.45
N GLU A 29 -19.57 11.91 16.86
CA GLU A 29 -19.71 12.02 15.39
C GLU A 29 -18.63 12.89 14.73
N GLU A 30 -18.16 13.93 15.42
CA GLU A 30 -17.05 14.80 14.98
C GLU A 30 -15.72 14.05 14.78
N MET A 31 -15.59 12.83 15.31
CA MET A 31 -14.43 11.97 15.08
C MET A 31 -14.47 11.25 13.74
N PHE A 32 -15.60 11.21 13.04
CA PHE A 32 -15.73 10.50 11.75
C PHE A 32 -14.64 10.89 10.75
N GLY A 33 -14.47 12.20 10.51
CA GLY A 33 -13.46 12.69 9.57
C GLY A 33 -12.03 12.35 9.99
N LYS A 34 -11.72 12.44 11.28
CA LYS A 34 -10.38 12.11 11.80
C LYS A 34 -10.11 10.61 11.73
N GLY A 35 -11.09 9.80 12.11
CA GLY A 35 -11.05 8.34 12.01
C GLY A 35 -10.85 7.88 10.57
N LEU A 36 -11.55 8.51 9.62
CA LEU A 36 -11.38 8.24 8.19
C LEU A 36 -9.95 8.54 7.73
N VAL A 37 -9.38 9.68 8.10
CA VAL A 37 -7.99 10.05 7.72
C VAL A 37 -6.99 8.99 8.19
N PHE A 38 -7.12 8.48 9.41
CA PHE A 38 -6.24 7.41 9.89
C PHE A 38 -6.51 6.05 9.21
N SER A 39 -7.76 5.79 8.84
CA SER A 39 -8.17 4.52 8.23
C SER A 39 -7.71 4.37 6.79
N VAL A 40 -7.50 5.46 6.06
CA VAL A 40 -7.02 5.41 4.67
C VAL A 40 -5.50 5.30 4.55
N ILE A 41 -4.74 5.53 5.63
CA ILE A 41 -3.27 5.46 5.57
C ILE A 41 -2.80 4.06 5.14
N PRO A 42 -3.32 2.94 5.68
CA PRO A 42 -2.93 1.59 5.23
C PRO A 42 -3.40 1.22 3.80
N GLU A 43 -4.16 2.08 3.12
CA GLU A 43 -4.64 1.82 1.75
C GLU A 43 -3.53 2.00 0.70
N THR A 44 -2.51 2.82 0.99
CA THR A 44 -1.43 3.15 0.06
C THR A 44 -0.69 1.91 -0.44
N GLN A 45 -0.54 0.89 0.40
CA GLN A 45 0.07 -0.40 0.06
C GLN A 45 -0.68 -1.12 -1.07
N ALA A 46 -2.02 -1.11 -1.04
CA ALA A 46 -2.83 -1.67 -2.11
C ALA A 46 -2.66 -0.87 -3.41
N ILE A 47 -2.58 0.45 -3.32
CA ILE A 47 -2.37 1.34 -4.46
C ILE A 47 -1.02 1.05 -5.13
N TYR A 48 0.04 0.82 -4.38
CA TYR A 48 1.35 0.44 -4.93
C TYR A 48 1.31 -0.92 -5.64
N GLY A 49 0.64 -1.92 -5.06
CA GLY A 49 0.45 -3.21 -5.70
C GLY A 49 -0.33 -3.12 -7.01
N LEU A 50 -1.37 -2.27 -7.05
CA LEU A 50 -2.13 -1.98 -8.25
C LEU A 50 -1.28 -1.27 -9.31
N LEU A 51 -0.52 -0.25 -8.92
CA LEU A 51 0.38 0.49 -9.81
C LEU A 51 1.37 -0.47 -10.49
N VAL A 52 2.06 -1.30 -9.73
CA VAL A 52 3.04 -2.27 -10.29
C VAL A 52 2.36 -3.27 -11.22
N ALA A 53 1.14 -3.73 -10.90
CA ALA A 53 0.41 -4.62 -11.80
C ALA A 53 0.08 -3.95 -13.14
N ILE A 54 -0.35 -2.68 -13.10
CA ILE A 54 -0.61 -1.89 -14.32
C ILE A 54 0.66 -1.71 -15.13
N LEU A 55 1.78 -1.35 -14.49
CA LEU A 55 3.07 -1.18 -15.16
C LEU A 55 3.52 -2.50 -15.83
N ILE A 56 3.44 -3.63 -15.13
CA ILE A 56 3.76 -4.93 -15.70
C ILE A 56 2.89 -5.19 -16.94
N MET A 57 1.57 -5.03 -16.85
CA MET A 57 0.66 -5.31 -17.97
C MET A 57 0.88 -4.36 -19.17
N ALA A 58 1.17 -3.10 -18.91
CA ALA A 58 1.43 -2.10 -19.94
C ALA A 58 2.74 -2.40 -20.69
N PHE A 59 3.83 -2.62 -19.96
CA PHE A 59 5.17 -2.73 -20.56
C PHE A 59 5.55 -4.15 -21.02
N THR A 60 4.79 -5.18 -20.62
CA THR A 60 4.91 -6.53 -21.23
C THR A 60 4.10 -6.68 -22.51
N GLY A 61 3.29 -5.68 -22.88
CA GLY A 61 2.42 -5.72 -24.05
C GLY A 61 1.20 -6.63 -23.91
N ILE A 62 0.88 -7.08 -22.68
CA ILE A 62 -0.35 -7.85 -22.41
C ILE A 62 -1.61 -7.05 -22.78
N ILE A 63 -1.61 -5.74 -22.54
CA ILE A 63 -2.73 -4.86 -22.88
C ILE A 63 -2.85 -4.67 -24.41
N THR A 64 -1.71 -4.48 -25.08
CA THR A 64 -1.64 -4.22 -26.53
C THR A 64 -1.73 -5.48 -27.39
N ARG A 65 -1.68 -6.68 -26.77
CA ARG A 65 -1.60 -8.01 -27.39
C ARG A 65 -0.31 -8.28 -28.17
N ASP A 66 0.72 -7.49 -27.96
CA ASP A 66 2.06 -7.69 -28.51
C ASP A 66 3.01 -8.12 -27.37
N VAL A 67 2.93 -9.41 -27.02
CA VAL A 67 3.51 -9.91 -25.76
C VAL A 67 5.02 -10.13 -25.88
N THR A 68 5.79 -9.43 -25.05
CA THR A 68 7.22 -9.68 -24.88
C THR A 68 7.46 -10.96 -24.07
N ALA A 69 7.46 -12.11 -24.75
CA ALA A 69 7.52 -13.43 -24.14
C ALA A 69 8.95 -13.95 -23.93
N THR A 70 9.77 -13.22 -23.14
CA THR A 70 11.09 -13.74 -22.72
C THR A 70 11.02 -14.33 -21.31
N ALA A 71 11.78 -15.41 -21.07
CA ALA A 71 11.86 -16.02 -19.74
C ALA A 71 12.38 -15.02 -18.67
N ALA A 72 13.32 -14.16 -19.07
CA ALA A 72 13.85 -13.09 -18.22
C ALA A 72 12.78 -12.07 -17.83
N ALA A 73 11.95 -11.63 -18.79
CA ALA A 73 10.84 -10.71 -18.51
C ALA A 73 9.79 -11.35 -17.59
N GLY A 74 9.43 -12.62 -17.81
CA GLY A 74 8.50 -13.35 -16.95
C GLY A 74 9.00 -13.43 -15.50
N LEU A 75 10.27 -13.78 -15.30
CA LEU A 75 10.85 -13.89 -13.96
C LEU A 75 10.97 -12.52 -13.27
N ALA A 76 11.32 -11.48 -14.02
CA ALA A 76 11.37 -10.10 -13.51
C ALA A 76 9.98 -9.59 -13.09
N CYS A 77 8.92 -9.93 -13.84
CA CYS A 77 7.54 -9.58 -13.47
C CYS A 77 7.10 -10.28 -12.18
N ILE A 78 7.47 -11.55 -12.00
CA ILE A 78 7.22 -12.29 -10.76
C ILE A 78 7.97 -11.64 -9.59
N GLY A 79 9.27 -11.35 -9.77
CA GLY A 79 10.09 -10.68 -8.75
C GLY A 79 9.55 -9.31 -8.35
N SER A 80 9.14 -8.51 -9.35
CA SER A 80 8.51 -7.19 -9.13
C SER A 80 7.19 -7.31 -8.37
N GLY A 81 6.38 -8.33 -8.69
CA GLY A 81 5.14 -8.62 -8.00
C GLY A 81 5.34 -9.03 -6.54
N PHE A 82 6.35 -9.85 -6.23
CA PHE A 82 6.68 -10.22 -4.85
C PHE A 82 7.24 -9.04 -4.05
N ALA A 83 8.11 -8.22 -4.65
CA ALA A 83 8.72 -7.08 -3.98
C ALA A 83 7.66 -6.11 -3.44
N VAL A 84 6.68 -5.71 -4.28
CA VAL A 84 5.60 -4.82 -3.85
C VAL A 84 4.53 -5.55 -3.02
N GLY A 85 4.19 -6.78 -3.40
CA GLY A 85 3.11 -7.55 -2.77
C GLY A 85 3.41 -7.87 -1.31
N LEU A 86 4.63 -8.36 -1.02
CA LEU A 86 5.06 -8.65 0.34
C LEU A 86 5.33 -7.39 1.16
N ALA A 87 5.82 -6.31 0.52
CA ALA A 87 5.93 -5.03 1.20
C ALA A 87 4.57 -4.50 1.67
N GLY A 88 3.47 -4.89 1.02
CA GLY A 88 2.11 -4.57 1.46
C GLY A 88 1.74 -5.10 2.86
N LEU A 89 2.49 -6.07 3.41
CA LEU A 89 2.32 -6.52 4.80
C LEU A 89 2.63 -5.41 5.82
N SER A 90 3.40 -4.38 5.44
CA SER A 90 3.69 -3.25 6.34
C SER A 90 2.44 -2.49 6.79
N ALA A 91 1.36 -2.57 6.01
CA ALA A 91 0.06 -1.98 6.33
C ALA A 91 -0.52 -2.50 7.65
N ILE A 92 -0.19 -3.73 8.08
CA ILE A 92 -0.68 -4.28 9.35
C ILE A 92 -0.17 -3.43 10.52
N GLY A 93 1.14 -3.17 10.55
CA GLY A 93 1.75 -2.30 11.57
C GLY A 93 1.25 -0.86 11.46
N GLN A 94 1.09 -0.36 10.24
CA GLN A 94 0.53 0.97 9.98
C GLN A 94 -0.89 1.11 10.54
N GLY A 95 -1.74 0.11 10.33
CA GLY A 95 -3.11 0.05 10.86
C GLY A 95 -3.18 0.02 12.38
N MET A 96 -2.28 -0.72 13.04
CA MET A 96 -2.18 -0.73 14.50
C MET A 96 -1.80 0.65 15.06
N THR A 97 -0.80 1.30 14.46
CA THR A 97 -0.39 2.65 14.85
C THR A 97 -1.49 3.68 14.58
N ALA A 98 -2.18 3.56 13.45
CA ALA A 98 -3.32 4.41 13.10
C ALA A 98 -4.48 4.25 14.08
N ALA A 99 -4.83 3.02 14.49
CA ALA A 99 -5.85 2.77 15.51
C ALA A 99 -5.49 3.38 16.86
N ALA A 100 -4.23 3.27 17.29
CA ALA A 100 -3.75 3.95 18.50
C ALA A 100 -3.82 5.48 18.36
N GLY A 101 -3.50 6.00 17.17
CA GLY A 101 -3.63 7.41 16.81
C GLY A 101 -5.07 7.93 16.93
N ILE A 102 -6.04 7.18 16.42
CA ILE A 102 -7.47 7.50 16.55
C ILE A 102 -7.87 7.60 18.03
N GLY A 103 -7.45 6.64 18.87
CA GLY A 103 -7.70 6.66 20.31
C GLY A 103 -7.05 7.85 21.02
N ALA A 104 -5.83 8.23 20.62
CA ALA A 104 -5.13 9.40 21.18
C ALA A 104 -5.84 10.70 20.79
N VAL A 105 -6.21 10.86 19.51
CA VAL A 105 -6.91 12.03 18.99
C VAL A 105 -8.31 12.18 19.57
N ALA A 106 -8.98 11.07 19.91
CA ALA A 106 -10.26 11.10 20.60
C ALA A 106 -10.14 11.73 22.00
N ARG A 107 -8.99 11.60 22.68
CA ARG A 107 -8.76 12.23 24.00
C ARG A 107 -8.17 13.63 23.89
N ARG A 108 -7.26 13.84 22.93
CA ARG A 108 -6.53 15.09 22.70
C ARG A 108 -6.48 15.40 21.20
N PRO A 109 -7.50 16.11 20.67
CA PRO A 109 -7.59 16.47 19.25
C PRO A 109 -6.32 17.09 18.65
N GLU A 110 -5.60 17.87 19.44
CA GLU A 110 -4.34 18.55 19.12
C GLU A 110 -3.17 17.59 18.82
N SER A 111 -3.27 16.32 19.24
CA SER A 111 -2.23 15.30 19.01
C SER A 111 -2.26 14.68 17.60
N MET A 112 -3.22 15.06 16.75
CA MET A 112 -3.42 14.44 15.43
C MET A 112 -2.18 14.47 14.55
N GLY A 113 -1.48 15.60 14.47
CA GLY A 113 -0.27 15.71 13.67
C GLY A 113 0.83 14.74 14.12
N GLN A 114 1.04 14.61 15.44
CA GLN A 114 2.03 13.68 16.00
C GLN A 114 1.65 12.23 15.72
N ALA A 115 0.37 11.88 15.91
CA ALA A 115 -0.14 10.55 15.63
C ALA A 115 0.00 10.17 14.14
N LEU A 116 -0.21 11.11 13.21
CA LEU A 116 -0.01 10.90 11.78
C LEU A 116 1.47 10.64 11.44
N VAL A 117 2.40 11.38 12.04
CA VAL A 117 3.83 11.17 11.83
C VAL A 117 4.22 9.74 12.20
N PHE A 118 3.74 9.23 13.35
CA PHE A 118 3.99 7.84 13.74
C PHE A 118 3.36 6.84 12.78
N ALA A 119 2.13 7.07 12.32
CA ALA A 119 1.44 6.17 11.41
C ALA A 119 2.20 6.01 10.08
N VAL A 120 2.77 7.10 9.55
CA VAL A 120 3.48 7.09 8.25
C VAL A 120 4.90 6.49 8.35
N MET A 121 5.45 6.24 9.54
CA MET A 121 6.79 5.62 9.64
C MET A 121 6.86 4.26 8.94
N ALA A 122 5.78 3.47 9.02
CA ALA A 122 5.68 2.16 8.36
C ALA A 122 5.57 2.25 6.82
N GLU A 123 5.21 3.42 6.28
CA GLU A 123 5.07 3.69 4.86
C GLU A 123 6.39 3.47 4.11
N THR A 124 7.52 3.80 4.76
CA THR A 124 8.87 3.66 4.18
C THR A 124 9.12 2.25 3.63
N PHE A 125 8.64 1.21 4.33
CA PHE A 125 8.82 -0.18 3.90
C PHE A 125 8.00 -0.51 2.64
N ALA A 126 6.82 0.08 2.50
CA ALA A 126 6.00 -0.06 1.30
C ALA A 126 6.67 0.60 0.09
N ILE A 127 7.22 1.81 0.30
CA ILE A 127 7.97 2.55 -0.72
C ILE A 127 9.22 1.76 -1.16
N PHE A 128 9.93 1.10 -0.24
CA PHE A 128 11.06 0.24 -0.62
C PHE A 128 10.65 -0.92 -1.52
N GLY A 129 9.52 -1.59 -1.24
CA GLY A 129 8.99 -2.65 -2.11
C GLY A 129 8.62 -2.14 -3.50
N LEU A 130 7.96 -0.98 -3.57
CA LEU A 130 7.64 -0.30 -4.82
C LEU A 130 8.91 0.05 -5.62
N LEU A 131 9.90 0.65 -4.95
CA LEU A 131 11.16 1.06 -5.57
C LEU A 131 11.89 -0.15 -6.17
N VAL A 132 12.00 -1.24 -5.40
CA VAL A 132 12.63 -2.48 -5.89
C VAL A 132 11.89 -3.05 -7.09
N ALA A 133 10.55 -3.07 -7.08
CA ALA A 133 9.76 -3.50 -8.23
C ALA A 133 10.04 -2.67 -9.49
N ILE A 134 10.12 -1.33 -9.35
CA ILE A 134 10.44 -0.44 -10.47
C ILE A 134 11.87 -0.67 -10.97
N LEU A 135 12.85 -0.82 -10.06
CA LEU A 135 14.24 -1.05 -10.42
C LEU A 135 14.46 -2.40 -11.12
N ILE A 136 13.72 -3.45 -10.74
CA ILE A 136 13.75 -4.74 -11.43
C ILE A 136 13.29 -4.57 -12.88
N MET A 137 12.13 -3.93 -13.10
CA MET A 137 11.60 -3.68 -14.45
C MET A 137 12.55 -2.80 -15.28
N PHE A 138 13.14 -1.78 -14.67
CA PHE A 138 14.11 -0.91 -15.32
C PHE A 138 15.39 -1.66 -15.69
N GLY A 139 15.93 -2.47 -14.78
CA GLY A 139 17.17 -3.22 -14.99
C GLY A 139 17.10 -4.25 -16.12
N ILE A 140 15.92 -4.79 -16.41
CA ILE A 140 15.70 -5.69 -17.55
C ILE A 140 15.30 -4.96 -18.85
N GLY A 141 15.23 -3.63 -18.84
CA GLY A 141 14.87 -2.82 -19.99
C GLY A 141 13.39 -2.88 -20.36
N LEU A 142 12.50 -3.24 -19.43
CA LEU A 142 11.06 -3.37 -19.71
C LEU A 142 10.43 -2.05 -20.19
N PHE A 143 10.96 -0.92 -19.70
CA PHE A 143 10.52 0.41 -20.09
C PHE A 143 11.09 0.91 -21.44
N GLY A 144 12.10 0.22 -22.00
CA GLY A 144 12.83 0.64 -23.20
C GLY A 144 12.18 0.22 -24.53
N GLY A 145 11.00 -0.40 -24.49
CA GLY A 145 10.22 -0.78 -25.68
C GLY A 145 9.30 0.31 -26.23
N LEU A 146 9.45 1.57 -25.77
CA LEU A 146 8.77 2.76 -26.31
C LEU A 146 9.66 3.53 -27.27
#